data_AF-A0A7X7YG07-F1
#
_entry.id   AF-A0A7X7YG07-F1
#
_cell.length_a   1.000
_cell.length_b   1.000
_cell.length_c   1.000
_cell.angle_alpha   90.00
_cell.angle_beta   90.00
_cell.angle_gamma   90.00
#
_symmetry.space_group_name_H-M   'P 1'
#
loop_
_entity.id
_entity.type
_entity.pdbx_description
1 polymer ?
#
loop_
_entity_poly.entity_id
_entity_poly.type
_entity_poly.pdbx_seq_one_letter_code
_entity_poly.pdbx_strand_id
1 'polypeptide(L)'
;MSHRRRFQVLAVGLALSAGTVFADYKKAYGDGLTAVRDGNWRQVAALMRAAIAERSTEGERIRLYGTRFEVYLPHFYLGQALAETGDCAGALRELQLSEDQGAVKSTDRYAQLQRLRARCQRALPEPTRPAAPPTPGLEAEIRRSEAEVNRASEIEKAVADLRRSAAPVWQERPALAARADQAINKLGNARNALMRGKSGSAGDLAQAVTLAEEAARELEAVRAEVTSRQNELRQAAISDQARQDEQRRQEESRRRIARQELANLLKATENVVVGPAGSRVEVGHAMDALQRARTRASELPAGATADEVLAAKSDLQDAEKALRERVAQAAQAPSSPSQQPTVPVVRSPTGVAATPSPATAPSLLRQAAGRYLAADYQGVLELLRSASLPEPRAAAAASLLRAASSWALFVEDGESDRVRLEAALAEVRTCKRLEPSLGPDPALFPPGFVEFFRRTR
;
A
#
# COMPACT_ATOMS: atom_id res chain seq x y z
N MET A 1 26.89 -49.77 -3.39
CA MET A 1 26.01 -49.15 -4.40
C MET A 1 25.12 -48.13 -3.71
N SER A 2 25.01 -46.93 -4.27
CA SER A 2 24.06 -45.85 -3.94
C SER A 2 24.18 -45.11 -2.59
N HIS A 3 25.14 -44.19 -2.51
CA HIS A 3 24.98 -42.93 -1.78
C HIS A 3 25.39 -41.80 -2.72
N ARG A 4 24.44 -41.06 -3.30
CA ARG A 4 24.76 -39.81 -3.98
C ARG A 4 23.53 -38.93 -4.18
N ARG A 5 23.73 -37.64 -3.86
CA ARG A 5 22.96 -36.44 -4.27
C ARG A 5 21.92 -35.93 -3.28
N ARG A 6 22.43 -35.27 -2.23
CA ARG A 6 21.84 -34.04 -1.67
C ARG A 6 22.91 -32.95 -1.73
N PHE A 7 22.90 -32.10 -2.74
CA PHE A 7 23.67 -30.85 -2.72
C PHE A 7 22.97 -29.80 -3.59
N GLN A 8 22.60 -28.70 -2.92
CA GLN A 8 22.55 -27.31 -3.38
C GLN A 8 21.66 -26.93 -4.57
N VAL A 9 20.61 -26.16 -4.27
CA VAL A 9 20.37 -24.87 -4.93
C VAL A 9 19.91 -23.88 -3.85
N LEU A 10 20.87 -23.12 -3.30
CA LEU A 10 20.62 -21.93 -2.50
C LEU A 10 20.71 -20.74 -3.47
N ALA A 11 19.59 -20.36 -4.08
CA ALA A 11 19.53 -19.21 -4.97
C ALA A 11 19.33 -17.93 -4.14
N VAL A 12 20.41 -17.17 -4.01
CA VAL A 12 20.48 -15.85 -3.39
C VAL A 12 19.62 -14.88 -4.20
N GLY A 13 18.46 -14.53 -3.65
CA GLY A 13 17.60 -13.46 -4.17
C GLY A 13 18.18 -12.09 -3.80
N LEU A 14 19.06 -11.56 -4.65
CA LEU A 14 19.54 -10.20 -4.55
C LEU A 14 18.50 -9.26 -5.20
N ALA A 15 17.50 -8.85 -4.42
CA ALA A 15 16.53 -7.85 -4.82
C ALA A 15 17.22 -6.47 -4.89
N LEU A 16 17.64 -6.08 -6.10
CA LEU A 16 18.06 -4.71 -6.41
C LEU A 16 16.82 -3.80 -6.38
N SER A 17 16.50 -3.29 -5.20
CA SER A 17 15.63 -2.14 -5.03
C SER A 17 16.32 -0.92 -5.65
N ALA A 18 16.09 -0.71 -6.95
CA ALA A 18 16.33 0.57 -7.58
C ALA A 18 15.32 1.56 -7.01
N GLY A 19 15.62 2.09 -5.82
CA GLY A 19 14.90 3.20 -5.25
C GLY A 19 14.86 4.30 -6.30
N THR A 20 13.65 4.75 -6.64
CA THR A 20 13.48 6.03 -7.32
C THR A 20 14.07 7.06 -6.38
N VAL A 21 15.36 7.36 -6.58
CA VAL A 21 15.98 8.53 -6.00
C VAL A 21 15.25 9.67 -6.68
N PHE A 22 14.16 10.12 -6.06
CA PHE A 22 13.63 11.43 -6.32
C PHE A 22 14.83 12.34 -6.18
N ALA A 23 15.32 12.82 -7.32
CA ALA A 23 16.32 13.85 -7.29
C ALA A 23 15.72 14.96 -6.42
N ASP A 24 16.50 15.38 -5.44
CA ASP A 24 16.10 16.42 -4.52
C ASP A 24 16.46 17.73 -5.23
N TYR A 25 15.49 18.48 -5.75
CA TYR A 25 15.71 19.77 -6.41
C TYR A 25 16.61 20.69 -5.57
N LYS A 26 16.62 20.55 -4.23
CA LYS A 26 17.52 21.28 -3.33
C LYS A 26 18.98 20.90 -3.55
N LYS A 27 19.26 19.61 -3.81
CA LYS A 27 20.59 19.13 -4.17
C LYS A 27 21.02 19.71 -5.52
N ALA A 28 20.19 19.59 -6.57
CA ALA A 28 20.51 20.14 -7.89
C ALA A 28 20.77 21.66 -7.82
N TYR A 29 19.94 22.38 -7.08
CA TYR A 29 20.11 23.80 -6.83
C TYR A 29 21.37 24.12 -6.03
N GLY A 30 21.63 23.40 -4.94
CA GLY A 30 22.83 23.56 -4.11
C GLY A 30 24.13 23.30 -4.88
N ASP A 31 24.14 22.24 -5.71
CA ASP A 31 25.24 21.94 -6.63
C ASP A 31 25.40 23.07 -7.67
N GLY A 32 24.27 23.60 -8.17
CA GLY A 32 24.28 24.72 -9.11
C GLY A 32 24.85 26.00 -8.51
N LEU A 33 24.55 26.31 -7.25
CA LEU A 33 25.18 27.43 -6.53
C LEU A 33 26.67 27.21 -6.30
N THR A 34 27.12 25.96 -6.19
CA THR A 34 28.56 25.64 -6.16
C THR A 34 29.19 25.92 -7.52
N ALA A 35 28.57 25.45 -8.61
CA ALA A 35 29.02 25.75 -9.97
C ALA A 35 29.03 27.26 -10.32
N VAL A 36 28.12 28.06 -9.74
CA VAL A 36 28.14 29.54 -9.86
C VAL A 36 29.41 30.11 -9.24
N ARG A 37 29.82 29.62 -8.05
CA ARG A 37 31.06 30.06 -7.39
C ARG A 37 32.30 29.68 -8.19
N ASP A 38 32.26 28.53 -8.84
CA ASP A 38 33.36 28.02 -9.66
C ASP A 38 33.39 28.63 -11.08
N GLY A 39 32.40 29.47 -11.43
CA GLY A 39 32.29 30.08 -12.76
C GLY A 39 31.91 29.10 -13.88
N ASN A 40 31.43 27.89 -13.56
CA ASN A 40 31.06 26.88 -14.55
C ASN A 40 29.63 27.09 -15.07
N TRP A 41 29.43 28.16 -15.85
CA TRP A 41 28.09 28.61 -16.28
C TRP A 41 27.30 27.57 -17.07
N ARG A 42 27.94 26.72 -17.88
CA ARG A 42 27.23 25.63 -18.58
C ARG A 42 26.63 24.62 -17.60
N GLN A 43 27.38 24.26 -16.57
CA GLN A 43 26.91 23.36 -15.52
C GLN A 43 25.79 23.99 -14.67
N VAL A 44 25.91 25.29 -14.35
CA VAL A 44 24.83 26.04 -13.68
C VAL A 44 23.53 25.95 -14.49
N ALA A 45 23.59 26.20 -15.81
CA ALA A 45 22.39 26.14 -16.65
C ALA A 45 21.75 24.74 -16.67
N ALA A 46 22.55 23.67 -16.69
CA ALA A 46 22.05 22.30 -16.62
C ALA A 46 21.39 21.98 -15.27
N LEU A 47 22.07 22.32 -14.16
CA LEU A 47 21.59 22.06 -12.80
C LEU A 47 20.34 22.88 -12.45
N MET A 48 20.27 24.13 -12.87
CA MET A 48 19.09 24.97 -12.65
C MET A 48 17.88 24.47 -13.45
N ARG A 49 18.07 24.00 -14.69
CA ARG A 49 16.99 23.36 -15.46
C ARG A 49 16.49 22.09 -14.78
N ALA A 50 17.39 21.27 -14.22
CA ALA A 50 17.00 20.08 -13.46
C ALA A 50 16.17 20.46 -12.21
N ALA A 51 16.63 21.45 -11.45
CA ALA A 51 15.89 21.96 -10.29
C ALA A 51 14.51 22.52 -10.69
N ILE A 52 14.41 23.27 -11.79
CA ILE A 52 13.14 23.82 -12.32
C ILE A 52 12.19 22.71 -12.76
N ALA A 53 12.69 21.65 -13.40
CA ALA A 53 11.88 20.53 -13.87
C ALA A 53 11.15 19.82 -12.73
N GLU A 54 11.75 19.79 -11.54
CA GLU A 54 11.14 19.24 -10.33
C GLU A 54 10.33 20.28 -9.57
N ARG A 55 10.84 21.51 -9.46
CA ARG A 55 10.19 22.63 -8.79
C ARG A 55 10.53 23.97 -9.41
N SER A 56 9.57 24.53 -10.14
CA SER A 56 9.72 25.80 -10.88
C SER A 56 9.38 27.05 -10.06
N THR A 57 8.63 26.93 -8.96
CA THR A 57 8.24 28.09 -8.13
C THR A 57 9.38 28.57 -7.24
N GLU A 58 9.76 29.84 -7.38
CA GLU A 58 10.77 30.54 -6.59
C GLU A 58 10.24 31.03 -5.24
N GLY A 59 11.15 31.37 -4.31
CA GLY A 59 10.83 32.09 -3.08
C GLY A 59 10.82 31.25 -1.80
N GLU A 60 10.84 29.93 -1.91
CA GLU A 60 11.04 29.08 -0.72
C GLU A 60 12.43 29.32 -0.13
N ARG A 61 12.51 29.47 1.20
CA ARG A 61 13.77 29.47 1.92
C ARG A 61 14.21 28.04 2.17
N ILE A 62 15.16 27.55 1.38
CA ILE A 62 15.65 26.17 1.45
C ILE A 62 16.94 26.08 2.26
N ARG A 63 17.09 24.97 2.99
CA ARG A 63 18.32 24.62 3.71
C ARG A 63 19.23 23.84 2.77
N LEU A 64 20.42 24.37 2.46
CA LEU A 64 21.36 23.71 1.55
C LEU A 64 22.27 22.73 2.28
N TYR A 65 22.89 23.19 3.37
CA TYR A 65 23.69 22.36 4.27
C TYR A 65 23.88 23.07 5.61
N GLY A 66 24.10 22.29 6.68
CA GLY A 66 24.37 22.85 8.00
C GLY A 66 23.28 23.84 8.42
N THR A 67 23.65 25.06 8.80
CA THR A 67 22.71 26.13 9.18
C THR A 67 22.49 27.17 8.07
N ARG A 68 22.99 26.91 6.85
CA ARG A 68 22.89 27.84 5.72
C ARG A 68 21.55 27.68 5.00
N PHE A 69 20.77 28.75 5.01
CA PHE A 69 19.54 28.88 4.25
C PHE A 69 19.72 29.88 3.12
N GLU A 70 19.20 29.56 1.95
CA GLU A 70 19.16 30.45 0.79
C GLU A 70 17.73 30.55 0.27
N VAL A 71 17.39 31.67 -0.36
CA VAL A 71 16.12 31.80 -1.07
C VAL A 71 16.26 31.06 -2.40
N TYR A 72 15.33 30.15 -2.69
CA TYR A 72 15.31 29.35 -3.90
C TYR A 72 14.93 30.24 -5.10
N LEU A 73 15.93 30.53 -5.94
CA LEU A 73 15.83 31.43 -7.11
C LEU A 73 16.41 30.77 -8.39
N PRO A 74 15.93 29.60 -8.82
CA PRO A 74 16.52 28.87 -9.94
C PRO A 74 16.44 29.59 -11.30
N HIS A 75 15.36 30.32 -11.60
CA HIS A 75 15.21 31.06 -12.87
C HIS A 75 16.19 32.25 -12.92
N PHE A 76 16.42 32.93 -11.79
CA PHE A 76 17.46 33.95 -11.71
C PHE A 76 18.84 33.38 -12.07
N TYR A 77 19.26 32.29 -11.43
CA TYR A 77 20.59 31.71 -11.67
C TYR A 77 20.71 31.07 -13.06
N LEU A 78 19.62 30.52 -13.61
CA LEU A 78 19.59 30.08 -15.00
C LEU A 78 19.76 31.27 -15.95
N GLY A 79 19.03 32.36 -15.75
CA GLY A 79 19.16 33.59 -16.53
C GLY A 79 20.57 34.19 -16.47
N GLN A 80 21.18 34.18 -15.29
CA GLN A 80 22.60 34.56 -15.13
C GLN A 80 23.53 33.66 -15.94
N ALA A 81 23.40 32.35 -15.82
CA ALA A 81 24.25 31.40 -16.55
C ALA A 81 24.11 31.53 -18.09
N LEU A 82 22.90 31.76 -18.58
CA LEU A 82 22.64 32.01 -20.00
C LEU A 82 23.29 33.31 -20.47
N ALA A 83 23.21 34.36 -19.65
CA ALA A 83 23.84 35.65 -19.95
C ALA A 83 25.38 35.54 -20.02
N GLU A 84 25.99 34.75 -19.14
CA GLU A 84 27.45 34.53 -19.12
C GLU A 84 27.92 33.60 -20.25
N THR A 85 27.03 32.80 -20.83
CA THR A 85 27.33 31.92 -21.98
C THR A 85 26.97 32.54 -23.34
N GLY A 86 26.51 33.80 -23.35
CA GLY A 86 26.19 34.56 -24.56
C GLY A 86 24.77 34.38 -25.09
N ASP A 87 23.95 33.51 -24.50
CA ASP A 87 22.53 33.35 -24.86
C ASP A 87 21.68 34.47 -24.22
N CYS A 88 21.82 35.68 -24.75
CA CYS A 88 21.12 36.87 -24.24
C CYS A 88 19.60 36.74 -24.40
N ALA A 89 19.11 36.08 -25.45
CA ALA A 89 17.68 35.90 -25.67
C ALA A 89 17.08 34.94 -24.60
N GLY A 90 17.75 33.82 -24.33
CA GLY A 90 17.38 32.91 -23.25
C GLY A 90 17.46 33.56 -21.88
N ALA A 91 18.54 34.30 -21.62
CA ALA A 91 18.73 35.02 -20.37
C ALA A 91 17.59 35.98 -20.07
N LEU A 92 17.17 36.80 -21.04
CA LEU A 92 16.08 37.77 -20.82
C LEU A 92 14.76 37.09 -20.46
N ARG A 93 14.43 35.94 -21.07
CA ARG A 93 13.21 35.19 -20.73
C ARG A 93 13.23 34.69 -19.29
N GLU A 94 14.32 34.04 -18.87
CA GLU A 94 14.44 33.46 -17.52
C GLU A 94 14.52 34.56 -16.44
N LEU A 95 15.22 35.66 -16.72
CA LEU A 95 15.28 36.81 -15.83
C LEU A 95 13.92 37.52 -15.72
N GLN A 96 13.11 37.56 -16.79
CA GLN A 96 11.74 38.08 -16.72
C GLN A 96 10.87 37.18 -15.83
N LEU A 97 10.93 35.87 -16.05
CA LEU A 97 10.16 34.90 -15.28
C LEU A 97 10.49 34.96 -13.78
N SER A 98 11.76 35.08 -13.41
CA SER A 98 12.18 35.26 -12.02
C SER A 98 11.64 36.57 -11.41
N GLU A 99 11.66 37.67 -12.16
CA GLU A 99 11.10 38.94 -11.70
C GLU A 99 9.56 38.90 -11.53
N ASP A 100 8.86 38.22 -12.44
CA ASP A 100 7.41 38.06 -12.41
C ASP A 100 6.96 37.24 -11.20
N GLN A 101 7.71 36.18 -10.84
CA GLN A 101 7.48 35.41 -9.62
C GLN A 101 7.76 36.22 -8.34
N GLY A 102 8.47 37.35 -8.44
CA GLY A 102 8.61 38.35 -7.39
C GLY A 102 9.56 37.99 -6.24
N ALA A 103 9.90 36.72 -6.06
CA ALA A 103 10.82 36.26 -5.01
C ALA A 103 12.17 37.00 -5.03
N VAL A 104 12.75 37.17 -6.22
CA VAL A 104 14.04 37.84 -6.41
C VAL A 104 14.04 39.31 -5.93
N LYS A 105 12.88 39.99 -5.98
CA LYS A 105 12.72 41.41 -5.60
C LYS A 105 13.01 41.67 -4.12
N SER A 106 12.88 40.64 -3.28
CA SER A 106 13.14 40.71 -1.83
C SER A 106 14.61 40.43 -1.46
N THR A 107 15.49 40.28 -2.44
CA THR A 107 16.90 39.90 -2.24
C THR A 107 17.85 40.88 -2.91
N ASP A 108 19.12 40.89 -2.49
CA ASP A 108 20.18 41.69 -3.13
C ASP A 108 20.43 41.28 -4.61
N ARG A 109 19.92 40.12 -5.03
CA ARG A 109 20.03 39.63 -6.41
C ARG A 109 19.18 40.43 -7.39
N TYR A 110 18.18 41.17 -6.94
CA TYR A 110 17.35 41.98 -7.83
C TYR A 110 18.16 43.03 -8.59
N ALA A 111 19.09 43.70 -7.92
CA ALA A 111 20.00 44.66 -8.58
C ALA A 111 20.90 43.97 -9.62
N GLN A 112 21.34 42.73 -9.34
CA GLN A 112 22.11 41.93 -10.29
C GLN A 112 21.28 41.53 -11.51
N LEU A 113 20.02 41.13 -11.31
CA LEU A 113 19.06 40.81 -12.37
C LEU A 113 18.90 41.98 -13.34
N GLN A 114 18.69 43.20 -12.83
CA GLN A 114 18.54 44.39 -13.68
C GLN A 114 19.80 44.69 -14.50
N ARG A 115 21.00 44.53 -13.91
CA ARG A 115 22.27 44.69 -14.63
C ARG A 115 22.44 43.66 -15.75
N LEU A 116 22.15 42.39 -15.46
CA LEU A 116 22.20 41.32 -16.46
C LEU A 116 21.24 41.59 -17.61
N ARG A 117 20.01 42.00 -17.29
CA ARG A 117 18.99 42.36 -18.28
C ARG A 117 19.45 43.48 -19.20
N ALA A 118 19.93 44.59 -18.64
CA ALA A 118 20.44 45.72 -19.42
C ALA A 118 21.68 45.37 -20.26
N ARG A 119 22.53 44.45 -19.78
CA ARG A 119 23.67 43.92 -20.55
C ARG A 119 23.18 43.11 -21.74
N CYS A 120 22.26 42.17 -21.52
CA CYS A 120 21.70 41.32 -22.57
C CYS A 120 20.89 42.11 -23.60
N GLN A 121 20.10 43.12 -23.18
CA GLN A 121 19.36 43.98 -24.10
C GLN A 121 20.27 44.75 -25.06
N ARG A 122 21.42 45.24 -24.60
CA ARG A 122 22.40 45.92 -25.45
C ARG A 122 23.18 44.97 -26.36
N ALA A 123 23.33 43.71 -25.95
CA ALA A 123 24.04 42.69 -26.71
C ALA A 123 23.16 42.04 -27.80
N LEU A 124 21.85 42.09 -27.64
CA LEU A 124 20.94 41.68 -28.71
C LEU A 124 21.03 42.70 -29.84
N PRO A 125 21.15 42.27 -31.10
CA PRO A 125 21.03 43.18 -32.23
C PRO A 125 19.68 43.90 -32.10
N GLU A 126 19.65 45.20 -32.37
CA GLU A 126 18.39 45.94 -32.47
C GLU A 126 17.44 45.09 -33.30
N PRO A 127 16.22 44.80 -32.79
CA PRO A 127 15.27 43.96 -33.51
C PRO A 127 15.12 44.59 -34.88
N THR A 128 15.69 43.90 -35.89
CA THR A 128 15.61 44.34 -37.28
C THR A 128 14.17 44.67 -37.52
N ARG A 129 13.93 45.95 -37.87
CA ARG A 129 12.65 46.59 -38.19
C ARG A 129 11.58 45.53 -38.46
N PRO A 130 10.48 45.48 -37.65
CA PRO A 130 9.57 44.35 -37.59
C PRO A 130 9.37 43.79 -38.98
N ALA A 131 9.82 42.54 -39.16
CA ALA A 131 9.62 41.82 -40.40
C ALA A 131 8.16 42.05 -40.82
N ALA A 132 7.96 42.37 -42.10
CA ALA A 132 6.63 42.57 -42.66
C ALA A 132 5.70 41.48 -42.10
N PRO A 133 4.44 41.82 -41.75
CA PRO A 133 3.52 40.89 -41.10
C PRO A 133 3.60 39.54 -41.83
N PRO A 134 3.76 38.43 -41.07
CA PRO A 134 3.93 37.12 -41.67
C PRO A 134 2.84 36.91 -42.70
N THR A 135 3.22 36.41 -43.88
CA THR A 135 2.24 36.10 -44.90
C THR A 135 1.17 35.17 -44.31
N PRO A 136 -0.13 35.33 -44.62
CA PRO A 136 -1.20 34.55 -44.01
C PRO A 136 -0.98 33.02 -44.01
N GLY A 137 -0.21 32.50 -44.97
CA GLY A 137 0.21 31.09 -45.02
C GLY A 137 1.16 30.69 -43.88
N LEU A 138 2.16 31.51 -43.55
CA LEU A 138 3.10 31.21 -42.47
C LEU A 138 2.41 31.19 -41.10
N GLU A 139 1.46 32.09 -40.86
CA GLU A 139 0.69 32.08 -39.61
C GLU A 139 -0.15 30.80 -39.47
N ALA A 140 -0.74 30.31 -40.56
CA ALA A 140 -1.48 29.06 -40.55
C ALA A 140 -0.58 27.86 -40.25
N GLU A 141 0.64 27.83 -40.79
CA GLU A 141 1.65 26.81 -40.49
C GLU A 141 2.12 26.86 -39.03
N ILE A 142 2.32 28.06 -38.47
CA ILE A 142 2.67 28.23 -37.05
C ILE A 142 1.55 27.65 -36.17
N ARG A 143 0.29 28.04 -36.41
CA ARG A 143 -0.86 27.52 -35.64
C ARG A 143 -0.98 26.00 -35.72
N ARG A 144 -0.80 25.43 -36.91
CA ARG A 144 -0.81 23.96 -37.10
C ARG A 144 0.31 23.30 -36.30
N SER A 145 1.52 23.84 -36.39
CA SER A 145 2.69 23.29 -35.68
C SER A 145 2.54 23.37 -34.16
N GLU A 146 1.99 24.47 -33.65
CA GLU A 146 1.64 24.63 -32.24
C GLU A 146 0.60 23.62 -31.79
N ALA A 147 -0.46 23.40 -32.58
CA ALA A 147 -1.51 22.44 -32.26
C ALA A 147 -0.96 21.01 -32.10
N GLU A 148 -0.07 20.57 -33.01
CA GLU A 148 0.54 19.24 -32.94
C GLU A 148 1.50 19.09 -31.75
N VAL A 149 2.35 20.09 -31.49
CA VAL A 149 3.24 20.09 -30.31
C VAL A 149 2.44 20.06 -29.01
N ASN A 150 1.35 20.83 -28.94
CA ASN A 150 0.46 20.84 -27.77
C ASN A 150 -0.22 19.48 -27.57
N ARG A 151 -0.74 18.87 -28.65
CA ARG A 151 -1.33 17.53 -28.60
C ARG A 151 -0.33 16.51 -28.06
N ALA A 152 0.89 16.46 -28.60
CA ALA A 152 1.94 15.55 -28.13
C ALA A 152 2.30 15.79 -26.65
N SER A 153 2.29 17.05 -26.20
CA SER A 153 2.56 17.41 -24.80
C SER A 153 1.48 16.94 -23.83
N GLU A 154 0.21 16.92 -24.23
CA GLU A 154 -0.86 16.35 -23.40
C GLU A 154 -0.72 14.83 -23.25
N ILE A 155 -0.26 14.14 -24.30
CA ILE A 155 0.00 12.70 -24.25
C ILE A 155 1.21 12.40 -23.35
N GLU A 156 2.28 13.22 -23.42
CA GLU A 156 3.44 13.13 -22.51
C GLU A 156 2.99 13.20 -21.03
N LYS A 157 2.13 14.16 -20.68
CA LYS A 157 1.58 14.28 -19.32
C LYS A 157 0.83 13.02 -18.91
N ALA A 158 -0.03 12.48 -19.78
CA ALA A 158 -0.77 11.25 -19.50
C ALA A 158 0.16 10.04 -19.29
N VAL A 159 1.26 9.93 -20.05
CA VAL A 159 2.28 8.89 -19.85
C VAL A 159 3.02 9.09 -18.53
N ALA A 160 3.34 10.33 -18.15
CA ALA A 160 3.96 10.63 -16.86
C ALA A 160 3.06 10.23 -15.67
N ASP A 161 1.75 10.46 -15.77
CA ASP A 161 0.77 10.03 -14.78
C ASP A 161 0.67 8.50 -14.69
N LEU A 162 0.72 7.81 -15.83
CA LEU A 162 0.79 6.34 -15.90
C LEU A 162 2.11 5.80 -15.33
N ARG A 163 3.23 6.51 -15.49
CA ARG A 163 4.51 6.14 -14.88
C ARG A 163 4.45 6.08 -13.36
N ARG A 164 3.68 6.99 -12.74
CA ARG A 164 3.46 7.00 -11.29
C ARG A 164 2.44 5.96 -10.84
N SER A 165 1.30 5.87 -11.52
CA SER A 165 0.18 5.02 -11.10
C SER A 165 0.31 3.53 -11.47
N ALA A 166 1.15 3.20 -12.45
CA ALA A 166 1.36 1.81 -12.92
C ALA A 166 2.81 1.35 -12.72
N ALA A 167 3.46 1.76 -11.63
CA ALA A 167 4.87 1.46 -11.34
C ALA A 167 5.28 -0.03 -11.55
N PRO A 168 4.48 -1.04 -11.15
CA PRO A 168 4.83 -2.44 -11.40
C PRO A 168 5.04 -2.78 -12.88
N VAL A 169 4.24 -2.19 -13.77
CA VAL A 169 4.32 -2.43 -15.23
C VAL A 169 5.66 -1.92 -15.79
N TRP A 170 6.12 -0.75 -15.33
CA TRP A 170 7.38 -0.16 -15.77
C TRP A 170 8.60 -0.90 -15.24
N GLN A 171 8.50 -1.46 -14.02
CA GLN A 171 9.55 -2.31 -13.45
C GLN A 171 9.69 -3.64 -14.19
N GLU A 172 8.57 -4.27 -14.57
CA GLU A 172 8.57 -5.50 -15.37
C GLU A 172 9.13 -5.28 -16.79
N ARG A 173 8.96 -4.08 -17.36
CA ARG A 173 9.25 -3.80 -18.78
C ARG A 173 10.05 -2.51 -18.97
N PRO A 174 11.36 -2.51 -18.67
CA PRO A 174 12.22 -1.33 -18.80
C PRO A 174 12.30 -0.78 -20.25
N ALA A 175 12.06 -1.63 -21.26
CA ALA A 175 11.95 -1.20 -22.65
C ALA A 175 10.82 -0.18 -22.90
N LEU A 176 9.73 -0.21 -22.13
CA LEU A 176 8.67 0.80 -22.22
C LEU A 176 9.16 2.17 -21.77
N ALA A 177 9.92 2.21 -20.65
CA ALA A 177 10.50 3.45 -20.14
C ALA A 177 11.47 4.06 -21.16
N ALA A 178 12.35 3.24 -21.74
CA ALA A 178 13.28 3.68 -22.78
C ALA A 178 12.56 4.25 -24.01
N ARG A 179 11.48 3.60 -24.48
CA ARG A 179 10.66 4.11 -25.61
C ARG A 179 9.96 5.43 -25.25
N ALA A 180 9.42 5.55 -24.04
CA ALA A 180 8.81 6.80 -23.58
C ALA A 180 9.83 7.95 -23.54
N ASP A 181 11.02 7.70 -22.98
CA ASP A 181 12.08 8.69 -22.86
C ASP A 181 12.59 9.13 -24.25
N GLN A 182 12.70 8.19 -25.21
CA GLN A 182 13.01 8.52 -26.61
C GLN A 182 11.97 9.43 -27.25
N ALA A 183 10.68 9.14 -27.07
CA ALA A 183 9.59 9.95 -27.61
C ALA A 183 9.53 11.35 -26.95
N ILE A 184 9.80 11.45 -25.65
CA ILE A 184 9.92 12.74 -24.93
C ILE A 184 11.06 13.58 -25.51
N ASN A 185 12.21 12.98 -25.81
CA ASN A 185 13.32 13.67 -26.45
C ASN A 185 12.95 14.18 -27.85
N LYS A 186 12.20 13.40 -28.64
CA LYS A 186 11.68 13.85 -29.94
C LYS A 186 10.74 15.05 -29.80
N LEU A 187 9.86 15.04 -28.80
CA LEU A 187 8.99 16.17 -28.49
C LEU A 187 9.78 17.42 -28.08
N GLY A 188 10.87 17.25 -27.31
CA GLY A 188 11.83 18.32 -27.03
C GLY A 188 12.42 18.94 -28.31
N ASN A 189 12.81 18.09 -29.27
CA ASN A 189 13.30 18.55 -30.58
C ASN A 189 12.20 19.27 -31.39
N ALA A 190 10.96 18.78 -31.35
CA ALA A 190 9.82 19.43 -32.00
C ALA A 190 9.57 20.84 -31.46
N ARG A 191 9.61 21.03 -30.13
CA ARG A 191 9.50 22.34 -29.48
C ARG A 191 10.61 23.30 -29.93
N ASN A 192 11.85 22.80 -30.02
CA ASN A 192 12.99 23.59 -30.51
C ASN A 192 12.83 24.00 -31.99
N ALA A 193 12.37 23.09 -32.85
CA ALA A 193 12.09 23.37 -34.25
C ALA A 193 10.96 24.41 -34.39
N LEU A 194 9.87 24.28 -33.63
CA LEU A 194 8.79 25.27 -33.60
C LEU A 194 9.29 26.67 -33.22
N MET A 195 10.14 26.78 -32.21
CA MET A 195 10.72 28.08 -31.81
C MET A 195 11.56 28.72 -32.92
N ARG A 196 12.37 27.93 -33.65
CA ARG A 196 13.12 28.43 -34.81
C ARG A 196 12.20 28.81 -35.97
N GLY A 197 11.20 27.97 -36.25
CA GLY A 197 10.23 28.17 -37.33
C GLY A 197 9.41 29.45 -37.17
N LYS A 198 9.03 29.81 -35.94
CA LYS A 198 8.36 31.08 -35.61
C LYS A 198 9.18 32.32 -36.00
N SER A 199 10.49 32.19 -36.21
CA SER A 199 11.37 33.27 -36.67
C SER A 199 11.40 33.41 -38.20
N GLY A 200 10.57 32.66 -38.93
CA GLY A 200 10.40 32.79 -40.39
C GLY A 200 10.88 31.58 -41.22
N SER A 201 11.17 30.44 -40.59
CA SER A 201 11.64 29.23 -41.28
C SER A 201 10.51 28.21 -41.46
N ALA A 202 9.92 28.16 -42.65
CA ALA A 202 8.88 27.18 -42.99
C ALA A 202 9.38 25.72 -42.87
N GLY A 203 10.65 25.48 -43.18
CA GLY A 203 11.27 24.15 -43.04
C GLY A 203 11.31 23.67 -41.59
N ASP A 204 11.62 24.56 -40.63
CA ASP A 204 11.60 24.22 -39.20
C ASP A 204 10.17 23.96 -38.70
N LEU A 205 9.15 24.65 -39.23
CA LEU A 205 7.74 24.37 -38.89
C LEU A 205 7.31 22.98 -39.37
N ALA A 206 7.64 22.61 -40.61
CA ALA A 206 7.37 21.28 -41.14
C ALA A 206 8.10 20.17 -40.33
N GLN A 207 9.35 20.44 -39.93
CA GLN A 207 10.11 19.53 -39.06
C GLN A 207 9.45 19.40 -37.68
N ALA A 208 8.97 20.51 -37.10
CA ALA A 208 8.29 20.51 -35.80
C ALA A 208 7.03 19.63 -35.83
N VAL A 209 6.19 19.76 -36.86
CA VAL A 209 5.01 18.91 -37.05
C VAL A 209 5.40 17.44 -37.14
N THR A 210 6.37 17.11 -38.00
CA THR A 210 6.81 15.71 -38.20
C THR A 210 7.30 15.07 -36.89
N LEU A 211 8.16 15.77 -36.15
CA LEU A 211 8.68 15.29 -34.87
C LEU A 211 7.59 15.16 -33.80
N ALA A 212 6.64 16.11 -33.76
CA ALA A 212 5.52 16.07 -32.82
C ALA A 212 4.58 14.90 -33.11
N GLU A 213 4.25 14.64 -34.37
CA GLU A 213 3.43 13.50 -34.78
C GLU A 213 4.09 12.16 -34.45
N GLU A 214 5.39 12.01 -34.71
CA GLU A 214 6.15 10.82 -34.35
C GLU A 214 6.18 10.58 -32.84
N ALA A 215 6.46 11.63 -32.06
CA ALA A 215 6.45 11.56 -30.61
C ALA A 215 5.06 11.18 -30.07
N ALA A 216 4.00 11.81 -30.59
CA ALA A 216 2.62 11.51 -30.22
C ALA A 216 2.26 10.03 -30.47
N ARG A 217 2.57 9.51 -31.66
CA ARG A 217 2.33 8.09 -32.01
C ARG A 217 3.06 7.13 -31.07
N GLU A 218 4.32 7.41 -30.76
CA GLU A 218 5.12 6.56 -29.86
C GLU A 218 4.59 6.59 -28.42
N LEU A 219 4.25 7.77 -27.90
CA LEU A 219 3.69 7.93 -26.56
C LEU A 219 2.30 7.29 -26.44
N GLU A 220 1.43 7.42 -27.46
CA GLU A 220 0.13 6.74 -27.52
C GLU A 220 0.30 5.21 -27.49
N ALA A 221 1.27 4.68 -28.25
CA ALA A 221 1.58 3.24 -28.25
C ALA A 221 2.07 2.76 -26.87
N VAL A 222 2.96 3.51 -26.23
CA VAL A 222 3.43 3.21 -24.86
C VAL A 222 2.26 3.24 -23.88
N ARG A 223 1.41 4.27 -23.93
CA ARG A 223 0.22 4.40 -23.09
C ARG A 223 -0.70 3.19 -23.23
N ALA A 224 -1.04 2.81 -24.46
CA ALA A 224 -1.92 1.67 -24.73
C ALA A 224 -1.35 0.37 -24.16
N GLU A 225 -0.04 0.12 -24.35
CA GLU A 225 0.64 -1.08 -23.87
C GLU A 225 0.67 -1.14 -22.32
N VAL A 226 0.95 -0.01 -21.65
CA VAL A 226 0.93 0.09 -20.19
C VAL A 226 -0.47 -0.16 -19.63
N THR A 227 -1.51 0.45 -20.22
CA THR A 227 -2.90 0.25 -19.80
C THR A 227 -3.35 -1.19 -20.01
N SER A 228 -3.01 -1.81 -21.15
CA SER A 228 -3.32 -3.22 -21.41
C SER A 228 -2.71 -4.12 -20.34
N ARG A 229 -1.41 -3.93 -20.05
CA ARG A 229 -0.71 -4.73 -19.05
C ARG A 229 -1.25 -4.53 -17.64
N GLN A 230 -1.62 -3.31 -17.27
CA GLN A 230 -2.24 -3.02 -15.99
C GLN A 230 -3.58 -3.74 -15.82
N ASN A 231 -4.38 -3.82 -16.89
CA ASN A 231 -5.65 -4.55 -16.88
C ASN A 231 -5.43 -6.06 -16.75
N GLU A 232 -4.43 -6.62 -17.43
CA GLU A 232 -4.05 -8.04 -17.28
C GLU A 232 -3.67 -8.37 -15.84
N LEU A 233 -2.82 -7.56 -15.21
CA LEU A 233 -2.40 -7.76 -13.83
C LEU A 233 -3.59 -7.69 -12.86
N ARG A 234 -4.51 -6.75 -13.08
CA ARG A 234 -5.75 -6.65 -12.29
C ARG A 234 -6.64 -7.88 -12.47
N GLN A 235 -6.80 -8.37 -13.70
CA GLN A 235 -7.58 -9.59 -13.96
C GLN A 235 -6.95 -10.83 -13.33
N ALA A 236 -5.62 -10.96 -13.40
CA ALA A 236 -4.88 -12.04 -12.75
C ALA A 236 -5.11 -12.02 -11.23
N ALA A 237 -4.99 -10.85 -10.59
CA ALA A 237 -5.23 -10.69 -9.16
C ALA A 237 -6.66 -11.07 -8.74
N ILE A 238 -7.68 -10.67 -9.51
CA ILE A 238 -9.08 -11.07 -9.26
C ILE A 238 -9.24 -12.60 -9.39
N SER A 239 -8.61 -13.21 -10.39
CA SER A 239 -8.67 -14.66 -10.59
C SER A 239 -7.97 -15.44 -9.47
N ASP A 240 -6.87 -14.92 -8.95
CA ASP A 240 -6.13 -15.49 -7.82
C ASP A 240 -6.96 -15.42 -6.54
N GLN A 241 -7.58 -14.26 -6.29
CA GLN A 241 -8.48 -14.09 -5.15
C GLN A 241 -9.67 -15.06 -5.23
N ALA A 242 -10.31 -15.20 -6.41
CA ALA A 242 -11.41 -16.13 -6.59
C ALA A 242 -10.98 -17.60 -6.34
N ARG A 243 -9.78 -17.98 -6.77
CA ARG A 243 -9.21 -19.31 -6.49
C ARG A 243 -8.97 -19.54 -5.00
N GLN A 244 -8.44 -18.54 -4.30
CA GLN A 244 -8.21 -18.62 -2.85
C GLN A 244 -9.54 -18.70 -2.09
N ASP A 245 -10.55 -17.93 -2.48
CA ASP A 245 -11.86 -17.96 -1.84
C ASP A 245 -12.56 -19.31 -2.05
N GLU A 246 -12.45 -19.89 -3.23
CA GLU A 246 -12.97 -21.23 -3.51
C GLU A 246 -12.24 -22.29 -2.68
N GLN A 247 -10.92 -22.22 -2.57
CA GLN A 247 -10.14 -23.11 -1.69
C GLN A 247 -10.58 -23.00 -0.22
N ARG A 248 -10.79 -21.78 0.28
CA ARG A 248 -11.30 -21.55 1.65
C ARG A 248 -12.69 -22.14 1.83
N ARG A 249 -13.61 -21.92 0.88
CA ARG A 249 -14.96 -22.51 0.94
C ARG A 249 -14.93 -24.04 0.94
N GLN A 250 -14.06 -24.63 0.12
CA GLN A 250 -13.86 -26.08 0.09
C GLN A 250 -13.29 -26.59 1.41
N GLU A 251 -12.31 -25.92 1.99
CA GLU A 251 -11.75 -26.27 3.29
C GLU A 251 -12.77 -26.15 4.42
N GLU A 252 -13.53 -25.05 4.46
CA GLU A 252 -14.61 -24.83 5.42
C GLU A 252 -15.72 -25.89 5.29
N SER A 253 -16.09 -26.25 4.06
CA SER A 253 -17.05 -27.33 3.78
C SER A 253 -16.54 -28.68 4.26
N ARG A 254 -15.29 -29.06 3.90
CA ARG A 254 -14.63 -30.29 4.36
C ARG A 254 -14.60 -30.36 5.88
N ARG A 255 -14.24 -29.26 6.53
CA ARG A 255 -14.20 -29.13 7.98
C ARG A 255 -15.58 -29.30 8.62
N ARG A 256 -16.61 -28.67 8.06
CA ARG A 256 -18.00 -28.79 8.56
C ARG A 256 -18.48 -30.23 8.48
N ILE A 257 -18.22 -30.92 7.36
CA ILE A 257 -18.55 -32.34 7.17
C ILE A 257 -17.80 -33.19 8.20
N ALA A 258 -16.48 -33.02 8.33
CA ALA A 258 -15.67 -33.78 9.29
C ALA A 258 -16.14 -33.59 10.73
N ARG A 259 -16.52 -32.38 11.13
CA ARG A 259 -17.06 -32.10 12.46
C ARG A 259 -18.42 -32.76 12.69
N GLN A 260 -19.30 -32.73 11.70
CA GLN A 260 -20.60 -33.38 11.78
C GLN A 260 -20.43 -34.90 11.95
N GLU A 261 -19.51 -35.52 11.20
CA GLU A 261 -19.20 -36.94 11.32
C GLU A 261 -18.60 -37.29 12.68
N LEU A 262 -17.66 -36.47 13.19
CA LEU A 262 -17.09 -36.65 14.52
C LEU A 262 -18.17 -36.56 15.61
N ALA A 263 -19.07 -35.56 15.51
CA ALA A 263 -20.19 -35.41 16.44
C ALA A 263 -21.13 -36.63 16.41
N ASN A 264 -21.43 -37.16 15.22
CA ASN A 264 -22.24 -38.36 15.06
C ASN A 264 -21.58 -39.60 15.70
N LEU A 265 -20.26 -39.76 15.54
CA LEU A 265 -19.50 -40.85 16.17
C LEU A 265 -19.46 -40.74 17.69
N LEU A 266 -19.22 -39.53 18.23
CA LEU A 266 -19.27 -39.30 19.67
C LEU A 266 -20.62 -39.72 20.26
N LYS A 267 -21.73 -39.36 19.59
CA LYS A 267 -23.08 -39.79 19.98
C LYS A 267 -23.28 -41.30 19.88
N ALA A 268 -22.69 -41.97 18.89
CA ALA A 268 -22.77 -43.43 18.76
C ALA A 268 -22.03 -44.15 19.90
N THR A 269 -20.84 -43.66 20.28
CA THR A 269 -20.03 -44.24 21.36
C THR A 269 -20.67 -44.13 22.74
N GLU A 270 -21.52 -43.13 22.96
CA GLU A 270 -22.25 -42.94 24.22
C GLU A 270 -23.23 -44.08 24.52
N ASN A 271 -23.71 -44.79 23.49
CA ASN A 271 -24.62 -45.92 23.62
C ASN A 271 -23.91 -47.27 23.80
N VAL A 272 -22.58 -47.31 23.83
CA VAL A 272 -21.82 -48.55 24.06
C VAL A 272 -21.88 -48.89 25.55
N VAL A 273 -22.98 -49.54 25.96
CA VAL A 273 -23.17 -50.04 27.32
C VAL A 273 -22.33 -51.31 27.48
N VAL A 274 -21.27 -51.24 28.29
CA VAL A 274 -20.52 -52.45 28.71
C VAL A 274 -21.35 -53.17 29.76
N GLY A 275 -21.86 -54.36 29.42
CA GLY A 275 -22.63 -55.18 30.36
C GLY A 275 -21.81 -55.57 31.61
N PRO A 276 -22.46 -55.85 32.75
CA PRO A 276 -21.81 -56.03 34.06
C PRO A 276 -20.86 -57.23 34.18
N ALA A 277 -20.70 -58.05 33.14
CA ALA A 277 -19.93 -59.31 33.18
C ALA A 277 -18.45 -59.17 32.79
N GLY A 278 -17.97 -57.98 32.41
CA GLY A 278 -16.65 -57.78 31.83
C GLY A 278 -15.58 -57.20 32.76
N SER A 279 -15.36 -57.71 33.97
CA SER A 279 -14.31 -57.19 34.88
C SER A 279 -12.88 -57.64 34.52
N ARG A 280 -12.52 -57.62 33.23
CA ARG A 280 -11.14 -57.88 32.79
C ARG A 280 -10.37 -56.59 32.63
N VAL A 281 -9.16 -56.56 33.20
CA VAL A 281 -8.19 -55.46 33.10
C VAL A 281 -8.02 -54.97 31.66
N GLU A 282 -8.05 -55.88 30.67
CA GLU A 282 -7.94 -55.54 29.25
C GLU A 282 -9.12 -54.72 28.70
N VAL A 283 -10.35 -54.98 29.16
CA VAL A 283 -11.54 -54.18 28.79
C VAL A 283 -11.42 -52.78 29.41
N GLY A 284 -10.87 -52.69 30.63
CA GLY A 284 -10.57 -51.42 31.29
C GLY A 284 -9.61 -50.55 30.48
N HIS A 285 -8.49 -51.09 30.02
CA HIS A 285 -7.54 -50.34 29.19
C HIS A 285 -8.12 -49.86 27.86
N ALA A 286 -8.96 -50.68 27.21
CA ALA A 286 -9.64 -50.28 25.98
C ALA A 286 -10.68 -49.17 26.23
N MET A 287 -11.39 -49.22 27.38
CA MET A 287 -12.28 -48.14 27.82
C MET A 287 -11.52 -46.84 28.08
N ASP A 288 -10.37 -46.90 28.75
CA ASP A 288 -9.54 -45.71 29.00
C ASP A 288 -9.02 -45.09 27.69
N ALA A 289 -8.67 -45.93 26.70
CA ALA A 289 -8.27 -45.47 25.38
C ALA A 289 -9.42 -44.76 24.66
N LEU A 290 -10.64 -45.33 24.71
CA LEU A 290 -11.84 -44.70 24.16
C LEU A 290 -12.15 -43.37 24.84
N GLN A 291 -12.03 -43.30 26.17
CA GLN A 291 -12.28 -42.07 26.92
C GLN A 291 -11.27 -40.97 26.56
N ARG A 292 -9.98 -41.30 26.42
CA ARG A 292 -8.96 -40.34 25.96
C ARG A 292 -9.24 -39.83 24.55
N ALA A 293 -9.62 -40.72 23.62
CA ALA A 293 -10.00 -40.33 22.27
C ALA A 293 -11.24 -39.42 22.27
N ARG A 294 -12.24 -39.70 23.11
CA ARG A 294 -13.43 -38.87 23.31
C ARG A 294 -13.08 -37.48 23.84
N THR A 295 -12.24 -37.40 24.88
CA THR A 295 -11.78 -36.12 25.44
C THR A 295 -11.04 -35.28 24.40
N ARG A 296 -10.05 -35.87 23.71
CA ARG A 296 -9.30 -35.18 22.64
C ARG A 296 -10.22 -34.66 21.55
N ALA A 297 -11.18 -35.46 21.09
CA ALA A 297 -12.16 -35.06 20.09
C ALA A 297 -13.04 -33.90 20.57
N SER A 298 -13.45 -33.89 21.84
CA SER A 298 -14.29 -32.83 22.43
C SER A 298 -13.53 -31.53 22.71
N GLU A 299 -12.22 -31.59 22.91
CA GLU A 299 -11.35 -30.45 23.20
C GLU A 299 -10.79 -29.78 21.93
N LEU A 300 -11.11 -30.31 20.74
CA LEU A 300 -10.68 -29.70 19.48
C LEU A 300 -11.16 -28.25 19.40
N PRO A 301 -10.27 -27.28 19.15
CA PRO A 301 -10.65 -25.89 19.10
C PRO A 301 -11.65 -25.63 17.98
N ALA A 302 -12.49 -24.60 18.15
CA ALA A 302 -13.36 -24.09 17.08
C ALA A 302 -12.57 -23.67 15.83
N GLY A 303 -11.24 -23.49 15.94
CA GLY A 303 -10.21 -23.23 14.93
C GLY A 303 -9.52 -24.45 14.29
N ALA A 304 -9.78 -25.69 14.73
CA ALA A 304 -9.13 -26.91 14.17
C ALA A 304 -9.38 -27.09 12.66
N THR A 305 -8.34 -27.42 11.91
CA THR A 305 -8.35 -27.72 10.47
C THR A 305 -9.16 -28.98 10.15
N ALA A 306 -9.51 -29.19 8.87
CA ALA A 306 -10.22 -30.41 8.47
C ALA A 306 -9.41 -31.68 8.77
N ASP A 307 -8.10 -31.64 8.60
CA ASP A 307 -7.22 -32.80 8.81
C ASP A 307 -7.07 -33.15 10.30
N GLU A 308 -7.01 -32.15 11.19
CA GLU A 308 -7.03 -32.38 12.65
C GLU A 308 -8.33 -33.02 13.12
N VAL A 309 -9.47 -32.59 12.55
CA VAL A 309 -10.78 -33.19 12.86
C VAL A 309 -10.86 -34.63 12.35
N LEU A 310 -10.33 -34.89 11.15
CA LEU A 310 -10.26 -36.25 10.58
C LEU A 310 -9.32 -37.17 11.38
N ALA A 311 -8.20 -36.64 11.90
CA ALA A 311 -7.30 -37.40 12.76
C ALA A 311 -7.98 -37.80 14.07
N ALA A 312 -8.65 -36.86 14.75
CA ALA A 312 -9.40 -37.17 15.97
C ALA A 312 -10.54 -38.16 15.73
N LYS A 313 -11.18 -38.09 14.55
CA LYS A 313 -12.18 -39.07 14.11
C LYS A 313 -11.56 -40.48 13.99
N SER A 314 -10.40 -40.60 13.34
CA SER A 314 -9.69 -41.88 13.21
C SER A 314 -9.32 -42.46 14.58
N ASP A 315 -8.73 -41.66 15.45
CA ASP A 315 -8.37 -42.05 16.83
C ASP A 315 -9.58 -42.62 17.58
N LEU A 316 -10.76 -41.99 17.44
CA LEU A 316 -11.99 -42.42 18.08
C LEU A 316 -12.52 -43.75 17.51
N GLN A 317 -12.47 -43.91 16.18
CA GLN A 317 -12.90 -45.15 15.52
C GLN A 317 -12.00 -46.34 15.87
N ASP A 318 -10.69 -46.13 15.92
CA ASP A 318 -9.73 -47.17 16.29
C ASP A 318 -9.91 -47.60 17.76
N ALA A 319 -10.15 -46.65 18.66
CA ALA A 319 -10.43 -46.94 20.06
C ALA A 319 -11.77 -47.69 20.25
N GLU A 320 -12.82 -47.30 19.51
CA GLU A 320 -14.11 -48.00 19.54
C GLU A 320 -13.98 -49.44 19.05
N LYS A 321 -13.27 -49.64 17.93
CA LYS A 321 -13.01 -50.97 17.37
C LYS A 321 -12.25 -51.84 18.35
N ALA A 322 -11.18 -51.32 18.96
CA ALA A 322 -10.39 -52.03 19.95
C ALA A 322 -11.24 -52.45 21.17
N LEU A 323 -12.14 -51.58 21.66
CA LEU A 323 -13.06 -51.92 22.75
C LEU A 323 -14.01 -53.05 22.35
N ARG A 324 -14.62 -52.98 21.17
CA ARG A 324 -15.53 -54.03 20.67
C ARG A 324 -14.82 -55.39 20.57
N GLU A 325 -13.61 -55.42 20.04
CA GLU A 325 -12.79 -56.64 19.93
C GLU A 325 -12.47 -57.24 21.31
N ARG A 326 -12.10 -56.41 22.29
CA ARG A 326 -11.81 -56.86 23.66
C ARG A 326 -13.04 -57.36 24.40
N VAL A 327 -14.19 -56.70 24.23
CA VAL A 327 -15.47 -57.16 24.80
C VAL A 327 -15.87 -58.51 24.20
N ALA A 328 -15.72 -58.68 22.88
CA ALA A 328 -16.00 -59.95 22.21
C ALA A 328 -15.08 -61.08 22.70
N GLN A 329 -13.79 -60.81 22.89
CA GLN A 329 -12.83 -61.77 23.46
C GLN A 329 -13.15 -62.12 24.92
N ALA A 330 -13.55 -61.13 25.73
CA ALA A 330 -13.93 -61.34 27.12
C ALA A 330 -15.16 -62.24 27.26
N ALA A 331 -16.15 -62.08 26.36
CA ALA A 331 -17.37 -62.88 26.35
C ALA A 331 -17.13 -64.37 26.01
N GLN A 332 -16.06 -64.70 25.29
CA GLN A 332 -15.76 -66.08 24.86
C GLN A 332 -15.07 -66.92 25.94
N ALA A 333 -14.71 -66.35 27.08
CA ALA A 333 -13.82 -67.00 28.01
C ALA A 333 -14.56 -67.52 29.26
N PRO A 334 -14.18 -68.71 29.78
CA PRO A 334 -14.97 -69.47 30.73
C PRO A 334 -15.14 -68.76 32.09
N SER A 335 -16.38 -68.73 32.56
CA SER A 335 -16.82 -68.08 33.80
C SER A 335 -16.22 -68.77 35.02
N SER A 336 -15.42 -68.05 35.82
CA SER A 336 -14.98 -68.52 37.16
C SER A 336 -15.98 -68.07 38.25
N PRO A 337 -16.19 -68.83 39.34
CA PRO A 337 -17.23 -68.54 40.34
C PRO A 337 -16.92 -67.27 41.17
N SER A 338 -17.93 -66.40 41.27
CA SER A 338 -17.89 -65.05 41.86
C SER A 338 -17.77 -65.03 43.39
N GLN A 339 -16.93 -64.12 43.91
CA GLN A 339 -17.01 -63.57 45.28
C GLN A 339 -17.41 -62.09 45.20
N GLN A 340 -18.49 -61.71 45.89
CA GLN A 340 -19.05 -60.35 45.92
C GLN A 340 -18.45 -59.51 47.08
N PRO A 341 -18.05 -58.25 46.82
CA PRO A 341 -17.89 -57.23 47.86
C PRO A 341 -18.90 -56.07 47.71
N THR A 342 -19.45 -55.62 48.83
CA THR A 342 -20.36 -54.48 49.00
C THR A 342 -19.59 -53.20 49.36
N VAL A 343 -19.94 -52.04 48.77
CA VAL A 343 -19.39 -50.72 49.14
C VAL A 343 -20.48 -49.62 49.06
N PRO A 344 -20.49 -48.59 49.94
CA PRO A 344 -21.63 -47.68 50.14
C PRO A 344 -21.50 -46.31 49.42
N VAL A 345 -22.67 -45.67 49.33
CA VAL A 345 -23.02 -44.41 48.63
C VAL A 345 -22.65 -43.15 49.45
N VAL A 346 -22.09 -42.11 48.80
CA VAL A 346 -21.87 -40.75 49.37
C VAL A 346 -22.43 -39.68 48.43
N ARG A 347 -23.12 -38.68 49.01
CA ARG A 347 -23.94 -37.64 48.38
C ARG A 347 -23.17 -36.35 48.02
N SER A 348 -23.65 -35.68 46.98
CA SER A 348 -23.23 -34.37 46.43
C SER A 348 -23.54 -33.16 47.33
N PRO A 349 -22.77 -32.04 47.23
CA PRO A 349 -23.19 -30.74 47.73
C PRO A 349 -23.57 -29.75 46.61
N THR A 350 -24.58 -28.93 46.94
CA THR A 350 -25.25 -27.89 46.16
C THR A 350 -24.42 -26.61 46.06
N GLY A 351 -24.28 -26.04 44.86
CA GLY A 351 -23.59 -24.77 44.60
C GLY A 351 -24.54 -23.56 44.58
N VAL A 352 -24.15 -22.50 45.28
CA VAL A 352 -24.87 -21.26 45.57
C VAL A 352 -24.82 -20.27 44.40
N ALA A 353 -25.95 -19.62 44.13
CA ALA A 353 -26.11 -18.57 43.13
C ALA A 353 -25.44 -17.25 43.57
N ALA A 354 -24.58 -16.70 42.70
CA ALA A 354 -23.91 -15.42 42.88
C ALA A 354 -24.76 -14.25 42.36
N THR A 355 -24.83 -13.17 43.13
CA THR A 355 -25.43 -11.89 42.77
C THR A 355 -24.55 -11.13 41.76
N PRO A 356 -25.14 -10.36 40.82
CA PRO A 356 -24.40 -9.66 39.78
C PRO A 356 -23.59 -8.49 40.36
N SER A 357 -22.27 -8.60 40.26
CA SER A 357 -21.29 -7.55 40.51
C SER A 357 -21.43 -6.43 39.45
N PRO A 358 -21.17 -5.15 39.79
CA PRO A 358 -21.25 -4.04 38.84
C PRO A 358 -20.43 -4.33 37.58
N ALA A 359 -21.04 -4.11 36.42
CA ALA A 359 -20.59 -4.52 35.10
C ALA A 359 -19.11 -4.18 34.85
N THR A 360 -18.25 -5.18 35.05
CA THR A 360 -16.83 -5.06 34.75
C THR A 360 -16.68 -5.06 33.24
N ALA A 361 -15.96 -4.08 32.68
CA ALA A 361 -15.74 -4.01 31.24
C ALA A 361 -15.24 -5.36 30.68
N PRO A 362 -15.82 -5.86 29.57
CA PRO A 362 -15.42 -7.11 28.95
C PRO A 362 -13.90 -7.22 28.83
N SER A 363 -13.31 -8.35 29.24
CA SER A 363 -11.85 -8.56 29.23
C SER A 363 -11.23 -8.27 27.86
N LEU A 364 -11.98 -8.56 26.79
CA LEU A 364 -11.60 -8.27 25.41
C LEU A 364 -11.38 -6.77 25.14
N LEU A 365 -12.25 -5.90 25.64
CA LEU A 365 -12.10 -4.44 25.48
C LEU A 365 -10.89 -3.91 26.25
N ARG A 366 -10.60 -4.47 27.42
CA ARG A 366 -9.39 -4.14 28.18
C ARG A 366 -8.13 -4.54 27.42
N GLN A 367 -8.12 -5.72 26.79
CA GLN A 367 -7.01 -6.15 25.94
C GLN A 367 -6.83 -5.25 24.70
N ALA A 368 -7.93 -4.91 24.02
CA ALA A 368 -7.89 -4.00 22.87
C ALA A 368 -7.37 -2.60 23.25
N ALA A 369 -7.84 -2.04 24.37
CA ALA A 369 -7.33 -0.77 24.88
C ALA A 369 -5.83 -0.84 25.22
N GLY A 370 -5.37 -1.94 25.83
CA GLY A 370 -3.95 -2.16 26.09
C GLY A 370 -3.09 -2.20 24.82
N ARG A 371 -3.57 -2.87 23.76
CA ARG A 371 -2.89 -2.88 22.46
C ARG A 371 -2.84 -1.50 21.81
N TYR A 372 -3.96 -0.77 21.84
CA TYR A 372 -4.02 0.60 21.31
C TYR A 372 -3.01 1.53 21.99
N LEU A 373 -2.94 1.48 23.33
CA LEU A 373 -1.99 2.26 24.12
C LEU A 373 -0.53 1.84 23.90
N ALA A 374 -0.29 0.60 23.47
CA ALA A 374 1.02 0.10 23.05
C ALA A 374 1.35 0.38 21.57
N ALA A 375 0.54 1.19 20.88
CA ALA A 375 0.64 1.47 19.44
C ALA A 375 0.53 0.23 18.51
N ASP A 376 -0.05 -0.88 19.00
CA ASP A 376 -0.37 -2.05 18.18
C ASP A 376 -1.74 -1.91 17.53
N TYR A 377 -1.86 -0.93 16.61
CA TYR A 377 -3.13 -0.61 15.96
C TYR A 377 -3.67 -1.76 15.10
N GLN A 378 -2.78 -2.48 14.42
CA GLN A 378 -3.14 -3.65 13.62
C GLN A 378 -3.72 -4.76 14.51
N GLY A 379 -3.08 -5.03 15.65
CA GLY A 379 -3.54 -6.02 16.61
C GLY A 379 -4.87 -5.65 17.29
N VAL A 380 -5.21 -4.37 17.43
CA VAL A 380 -6.56 -3.93 17.86
C VAL A 380 -7.61 -4.32 16.83
N LEU A 381 -7.35 -4.02 15.54
CA LEU A 381 -8.27 -4.32 14.45
C LEU A 381 -8.53 -5.83 14.31
N GLU A 382 -7.48 -6.65 14.44
CA GLU A 382 -7.60 -8.11 14.41
C GLU A 382 -8.39 -8.65 15.61
N LEU A 383 -8.06 -8.21 16.82
CA LEU A 383 -8.71 -8.65 18.06
C LEU A 383 -10.21 -8.34 18.07
N LEU A 384 -10.60 -7.16 17.55
CA LEU A 384 -11.99 -6.71 17.52
C LEU A 384 -12.75 -7.10 16.25
N ARG A 385 -12.11 -7.75 15.26
CA ARG A 385 -12.77 -8.15 14.00
C ARG A 385 -13.84 -9.22 14.22
N SER A 386 -13.58 -10.19 15.09
CA SER A 386 -14.47 -11.33 15.37
C SER A 386 -15.23 -11.20 16.68
N ALA A 387 -15.14 -10.05 17.35
CA ALA A 387 -15.75 -9.83 18.65
C ALA A 387 -17.27 -9.61 18.51
N SER A 388 -18.08 -10.50 19.09
CA SER A 388 -19.50 -10.25 19.32
C SER A 388 -19.69 -9.69 20.73
N LEU A 389 -19.97 -8.39 20.83
CA LEU A 389 -20.22 -7.71 22.09
C LEU A 389 -21.73 -7.43 22.20
N PRO A 390 -22.48 -8.18 23.02
CA PRO A 390 -23.94 -8.06 23.08
C PRO A 390 -24.41 -6.75 23.71
N GLU A 391 -23.57 -6.10 24.52
CA GLU A 391 -23.89 -4.83 25.17
C GLU A 391 -23.62 -3.65 24.21
N PRO A 392 -24.63 -2.78 23.93
CA PRO A 392 -24.48 -1.67 22.98
C PRO A 392 -23.32 -0.73 23.29
N ARG A 393 -23.12 -0.41 24.58
CA ARG A 393 -22.03 0.47 25.03
C ARG A 393 -20.66 -0.16 24.80
N ALA A 394 -20.54 -1.48 25.01
CA ALA A 394 -19.30 -2.22 24.74
C ALA A 394 -19.01 -2.28 23.22
N ALA A 395 -20.05 -2.50 22.40
CA ALA A 395 -19.94 -2.47 20.95
C ALA A 395 -19.55 -1.07 20.42
N ALA A 396 -20.07 0.00 21.03
CA ALA A 396 -19.68 1.37 20.73
C ALA A 396 -18.21 1.64 21.08
N ALA A 397 -17.75 1.21 22.26
CA ALA A 397 -16.35 1.32 22.67
C ALA A 397 -15.40 0.54 21.74
N ALA A 398 -15.79 -0.66 21.29
CA ALA A 398 -15.02 -1.40 20.28
C ALA A 398 -14.93 -0.64 18.95
N SER A 399 -16.05 -0.07 18.49
CA SER A 399 -16.09 0.73 17.26
C SER A 399 -15.20 1.98 17.37
N LEU A 400 -15.18 2.65 18.53
CA LEU A 400 -14.28 3.78 18.80
C LEU A 400 -12.80 3.39 18.68
N LEU A 401 -12.40 2.25 19.27
CA LEU A 401 -11.03 1.74 19.19
C LEU A 401 -10.64 1.32 17.77
N ARG A 402 -11.56 0.70 17.00
CA ARG A 402 -11.33 0.36 15.59
C ARG A 402 -11.18 1.61 14.73
N ALA A 403 -12.01 2.62 14.95
CA ALA A 403 -11.91 3.91 14.26
C ALA A 403 -10.55 4.58 14.52
N ALA A 404 -10.14 4.67 15.78
CA ALA A 404 -8.87 5.27 16.18
C ALA A 404 -7.67 4.53 15.59
N SER A 405 -7.68 3.20 15.63
CA SER A 405 -6.60 2.37 15.08
C SER A 405 -6.51 2.48 13.56
N SER A 406 -7.65 2.53 12.85
CA SER A 406 -7.68 2.69 11.39
C SER A 406 -7.18 4.08 10.96
N TRP A 407 -7.55 5.12 11.71
CA TRP A 407 -7.07 6.48 11.47
C TRP A 407 -5.58 6.62 11.76
N ALA A 408 -5.06 6.03 12.84
CA ALA A 408 -3.64 6.06 13.15
C ALA A 408 -2.79 5.42 12.03
N LEU A 409 -3.19 4.24 11.55
CA LEU A 409 -2.52 3.57 10.43
C LEU A 409 -2.59 4.39 9.12
N PHE A 410 -3.70 5.09 8.88
CA PHE A 410 -3.81 6.01 7.74
C PHE A 410 -2.78 7.16 7.81
N VAL A 411 -2.57 7.73 9.00
CA VAL A 411 -1.58 8.79 9.21
C VAL A 411 -0.14 8.25 9.11
N GLU A 412 0.13 7.07 9.64
CA GLU A 412 1.44 6.40 9.51
C GLU A 412 1.81 6.11 8.06
N ASP A 413 0.83 5.74 7.23
CA ASP A 413 0.99 5.53 5.77
C ASP A 413 1.05 6.86 4.97
N GLY A 414 1.31 7.98 5.63
CA GLY A 414 1.44 9.31 4.99
C GLY A 414 0.14 9.79 4.35
N GLU A 415 -1.00 9.42 4.92
CA GLU A 415 -2.35 9.79 4.46
C GLU A 415 -2.68 9.30 3.03
N SER A 416 -2.02 8.24 2.58
CA SER A 416 -2.18 7.70 1.22
C SER A 416 -3.26 6.60 1.10
N ASP A 417 -3.50 5.83 2.16
CA ASP A 417 -4.43 4.70 2.15
C ASP A 417 -5.87 5.12 2.41
N ARG A 418 -6.59 5.46 1.34
CA ARG A 418 -8.01 5.84 1.41
C ARG A 418 -8.92 4.76 2.01
N VAL A 419 -8.57 3.48 1.87
CA VAL A 419 -9.39 2.38 2.40
C VAL A 419 -9.41 2.43 3.93
N ARG A 420 -8.27 2.73 4.56
CA ARG A 420 -8.19 2.90 6.03
C ARG A 420 -8.97 4.11 6.52
N LEU A 421 -8.93 5.23 5.79
CA LEU A 421 -9.72 6.42 6.13
C LEU A 421 -11.23 6.13 6.05
N GLU A 422 -11.68 5.44 5.01
CA GLU A 422 -13.09 5.05 4.86
C GLU A 422 -13.54 4.09 5.98
N ALA A 423 -12.70 3.12 6.34
CA ALA A 423 -12.95 2.23 7.48
C ALA A 423 -13.06 3.01 8.80
N ALA A 424 -12.16 3.97 9.04
CA ALA A 424 -12.22 4.82 10.23
C ALA A 424 -13.54 5.61 10.29
N LEU A 425 -13.95 6.23 9.18
CA LEU A 425 -15.22 6.98 9.09
C LEU A 425 -16.44 6.09 9.36
N ALA A 426 -16.46 4.88 8.80
CA ALA A 426 -17.55 3.92 9.00
C ALA A 426 -17.69 3.49 10.47
N GLU A 427 -16.56 3.26 11.15
CA GLU A 427 -16.52 2.90 12.56
C GLU A 427 -16.94 4.08 13.47
N VAL A 428 -16.56 5.33 13.17
CA VAL A 428 -17.06 6.52 13.91
C VAL A 428 -18.58 6.62 13.84
N ARG A 429 -19.16 6.47 12.64
CA ARG A 429 -20.62 6.50 12.47
C ARG A 429 -21.31 5.37 13.23
N THR A 430 -20.71 4.17 13.23
CA THR A 430 -21.22 3.03 13.98
C THR A 430 -21.19 3.29 15.48
N CYS A 431 -20.08 3.83 16.00
CA CYS A 431 -19.95 4.24 17.40
C CYS A 431 -21.04 5.24 17.80
N LYS A 432 -21.21 6.33 17.04
CA LYS A 432 -22.21 7.37 17.32
C LYS A 432 -23.66 6.86 17.25
N ARG A 433 -23.94 5.91 16.36
CA ARG A 433 -25.26 5.28 16.25
C ARG A 433 -25.58 4.39 17.45
N LEU A 434 -24.57 3.67 17.97
CA LEU A 434 -24.74 2.75 19.11
C LEU A 434 -24.83 3.50 20.44
N GLU A 435 -23.99 4.52 20.65
CA GLU A 435 -23.95 5.32 21.86
C GLU A 435 -23.55 6.77 21.53
N PRO A 436 -24.54 7.67 21.29
CA PRO A 436 -24.27 9.06 20.92
C PRO A 436 -23.50 9.87 21.97
N SER A 437 -23.58 9.46 23.24
CA SER A 437 -22.88 10.14 24.34
C SER A 437 -21.41 9.74 24.46
N LEU A 438 -20.99 8.67 23.80
CA LEU A 438 -19.61 8.18 23.85
C LEU A 438 -18.73 8.95 22.85
N GLY A 439 -17.69 9.60 23.37
CA GLY A 439 -16.67 10.28 22.58
C GLY A 439 -15.25 9.91 23.01
N PRO A 440 -14.24 10.17 22.17
CA PRO A 440 -12.84 9.96 22.55
C PRO A 440 -12.42 10.92 23.66
N ASP A 441 -11.81 10.38 24.71
CA ASP A 441 -11.20 11.17 25.78
C ASP A 441 -9.92 11.86 25.25
N PRO A 442 -9.83 13.20 25.31
CA PRO A 442 -8.62 13.93 24.89
C PRO A 442 -7.34 13.52 25.62
N ALA A 443 -7.43 12.90 26.79
CA ALA A 443 -6.27 12.39 27.53
C ALA A 443 -5.72 11.05 26.97
N LEU A 444 -6.56 10.28 26.26
CA LEU A 444 -6.21 8.94 25.77
C LEU A 444 -6.03 8.88 24.24
N PHE A 445 -6.56 9.87 23.52
CA PHE A 445 -6.55 9.88 22.05
C PHE A 445 -5.78 11.09 21.49
N PRO A 446 -5.05 10.93 20.37
CA PRO A 446 -4.34 12.05 19.74
C PRO A 446 -5.29 13.20 19.35
N PRO A 447 -4.87 14.47 19.46
CA PRO A 447 -5.70 15.63 19.12
C PRO A 447 -6.29 15.55 17.70
N GLY A 448 -5.52 15.05 16.74
CA GLY A 448 -5.97 14.86 15.36
C GLY A 448 -7.14 13.88 15.24
N PHE A 449 -7.11 12.76 15.98
CA PHE A 449 -8.23 11.81 15.99
C PHE A 449 -9.47 12.39 16.69
N VAL A 450 -9.28 13.11 17.80
CA VAL A 450 -10.38 13.78 18.52
C VAL A 450 -11.10 14.77 17.60
N GLU A 451 -10.36 15.56 16.82
CA GLU A 451 -10.93 16.48 15.83
C GLU A 451 -11.64 15.72 14.68
N PHE A 452 -10.99 14.69 14.15
CA PHE A 452 -11.56 13.80 13.13
C PHE A 452 -12.92 13.20 13.56
N PHE A 453 -13.01 12.71 14.80
CA PHE A 453 -14.23 12.14 15.36
C PHE A 453 -15.35 13.18 15.49
N ARG A 454 -15.04 14.42 15.91
CA ARG A 454 -16.04 15.50 16.03
C ARG A 454 -16.57 15.94 14.66
N ARG A 455 -15.70 16.07 13.67
CA ARG A 455 -16.06 16.52 12.31
C ARG A 455 -16.92 15.50 11.55
N THR A 456 -16.73 14.21 11.82
CA THR A 456 -17.48 13.14 11.16
C THR A 456 -18.93 13.13 11.66
N ARG A 457 -19.90 13.49 10.80
CA ARG A 457 -21.33 13.47 11.13
C ARG A 457 -21.93 12.07 11.05
#